data_AF-A0A7R8HBT0-F1
#
_entry.id   AF-A0A7R8HBT0-F1
#
_cell.length_a   1.000
_cell.length_b   1.000
_cell.length_c   1.000
_cell.angle_alpha   90.00
_cell.angle_beta   90.00
_cell.angle_gamma   90.00
#
_symmetry.space_group_name_H-M   'P 1'
#
loop_
_entity.id
_entity.type
_entity.pdbx_description
1 polymer ?
#
loop_
_entity_poly.entity_id
_entity_poly.type
_entity_poly.pdbx_seq_one_letter_code
_entity_poly.pdbx_strand_id
1 'polypeptide(L)'
;MFPPLCQRIKIQLRESDTVGDTVIGTHFLDLSTISHDGDKGFLPTFGPAFVHLYGSTRDYSIIDEHSTLNDGLGEGVSYRGKILIALKADISDTIDTAPSEVEVEPTQNYK
;
A
#
# COMPACT_ATOMS: atom_id res chain seq x y z
N MET A 1 -13.25 -17.00 -8.83
CA MET A 1 -12.80 -15.60 -8.73
C MET A 1 -12.96 -15.02 -7.33
N PHE A 2 -11.83 -14.81 -6.65
CA PHE A 2 -11.72 -13.96 -5.45
C PHE A 2 -12.17 -12.52 -5.82
N PRO A 3 -12.90 -11.79 -4.97
CA PRO A 3 -14.08 -11.02 -5.37
C PRO A 3 -13.88 -10.11 -6.61
N PRO A 4 -14.83 -10.12 -7.58
CA PRO A 4 -14.72 -9.44 -8.88
C PRO A 4 -14.39 -7.95 -8.84
N LEU A 5 -14.80 -7.26 -7.77
CA LEU A 5 -14.92 -5.80 -7.76
C LEU A 5 -13.79 -5.11 -6.98
N CYS A 6 -13.05 -5.85 -6.14
CA CYS A 6 -12.02 -5.29 -5.26
C CYS A 6 -10.70 -6.04 -5.43
N GLN A 7 -10.07 -5.89 -6.60
CA GLN A 7 -8.84 -6.64 -6.94
C GLN A 7 -7.55 -5.84 -6.75
N ARG A 8 -7.59 -4.70 -6.05
CA ARG A 8 -6.42 -3.82 -5.88
C ARG A 8 -6.33 -3.30 -4.45
N ILE A 9 -5.16 -3.45 -3.85
CA ILE A 9 -4.83 -2.84 -2.57
C ILE A 9 -4.03 -1.57 -2.85
N LYS A 10 -4.50 -0.43 -2.30
CA LYS A 10 -3.78 0.84 -2.33
C LYS A 10 -2.96 1.00 -1.06
N ILE A 11 -1.65 1.15 -1.21
CA ILE A 11 -0.72 1.41 -0.11
C ILE A 11 -0.25 2.85 -0.25
N GLN A 12 -0.42 3.66 0.80
CA GLN A 12 -0.03 5.07 0.79
C GLN A 12 1.01 5.34 1.88
N LEU A 13 2.11 5.98 1.49
CA LEU A 13 3.06 6.57 2.42
C LEU A 13 2.60 7.99 2.74
N ARG A 14 2.44 8.29 4.03
CA ARG A 14 1.99 9.59 4.52
C ARG A 14 3.07 10.24 5.39
N GLU A 15 3.32 11.51 5.14
CA GLU A 15 4.12 12.37 5.99
C GLU A 15 3.17 13.06 6.97
N SER A 16 3.39 12.85 8.27
CA SER A 16 2.60 13.49 9.30
C SER A 16 3.20 14.85 9.60
N ASP A 17 2.44 15.91 9.32
CA ASP A 17 2.77 17.29 9.66
C ASP A 17 1.68 17.87 10.57
N THR A 18 2.03 18.96 11.25
CA THR A 18 1.17 19.76 12.12
C THR A 18 -0.15 20.22 11.48
N VAL A 19 -0.19 20.35 10.16
CA VAL A 19 -1.36 20.80 9.39
C VAL A 19 -2.23 19.63 8.89
N GLY A 20 -1.71 18.40 8.93
CA GLY A 20 -2.40 17.18 8.52
C GLY A 20 -1.50 16.19 7.79
N ASP A 21 -1.94 14.94 7.73
CA ASP A 21 -1.21 13.87 7.06
C ASP A 21 -1.30 14.03 5.54
N THR A 22 -0.14 14.25 4.90
CA THR A 22 -0.05 14.42 3.45
C THR A 22 0.45 13.13 2.82
N VAL A 23 -0.22 12.66 1.76
CA VAL A 23 0.26 11.51 0.99
C VAL A 23 1.48 11.94 0.18
N ILE A 24 2.57 11.20 0.29
CA ILE A 24 3.82 11.49 -0.42
C ILE A 24 4.19 10.41 -1.43
N GLY A 25 3.47 9.30 -1.48
CA GLY A 25 3.65 8.26 -2.48
C GLY A 25 2.61 7.16 -2.36
N THR A 26 2.29 6.52 -3.48
CA THR A 26 1.30 5.44 -3.56
C THR A 26 1.91 4.23 -4.30
N HIS A 27 1.59 3.04 -3.82
CA HIS A 27 1.82 1.79 -4.54
C HIS A 27 0.51 1.00 -4.63
N PHE A 28 0.29 0.33 -5.75
CA PHE A 28 -0.87 -0.53 -5.96
C PHE A 28 -0.44 -1.97 -6.10
N LEU A 29 -1.06 -2.85 -5.31
CA LEU A 29 -0.89 -4.29 -5.41
C LEU A 29 -2.15 -4.91 -6.01
N ASP A 30 -2.02 -5.44 -7.22
CA ASP A 30 -3.13 -6.07 -7.96
C ASP A 30 -3.27 -7.54 -7.57
N LEU A 31 -4.36 -7.86 -6.86
CA LEU A 31 -4.68 -9.19 -6.35
C LEU A 31 -4.78 -10.23 -7.47
N SER A 32 -5.19 -9.82 -8.67
CA SER A 32 -5.26 -10.70 -9.85
C SER A 32 -3.88 -11.18 -10.31
N THR A 33 -2.81 -10.45 -10.01
CA THR A 33 -1.44 -10.83 -10.36
C THR A 33 -0.80 -11.76 -9.34
N ILE A 34 -1.39 -11.84 -8.15
CA ILE A 34 -0.87 -12.59 -6.99
C ILE A 34 -1.84 -13.66 -6.49
N SER A 35 -2.80 -14.08 -7.32
CA SER A 35 -3.76 -15.15 -7.02
C SER A 35 -4.02 -16.00 -8.27
N HIS A 36 -4.62 -17.19 -8.07
CA HIS A 36 -5.06 -18.04 -9.15
C HIS A 36 -6.35 -18.74 -8.73
N ASP A 37 -7.38 -18.79 -9.59
CA ASP A 37 -8.70 -19.30 -9.23
C ASP A 37 -9.12 -20.58 -9.97
N GLY A 38 -8.17 -21.28 -10.60
CA GLY A 38 -8.38 -22.60 -11.17
C GLY A 38 -8.46 -23.72 -10.11
N ASP A 39 -8.64 -24.97 -10.55
CA ASP A 39 -8.76 -26.16 -9.68
C ASP A 39 -7.55 -26.39 -8.75
N LYS A 40 -6.38 -25.82 -9.11
CA LYS A 40 -5.17 -25.78 -8.30
C LYS A 40 -4.76 -24.34 -7.95
N GLY A 41 -5.76 -23.49 -7.78
CA GLY A 41 -5.63 -22.09 -7.43
C GLY A 41 -5.03 -21.84 -6.07
N PHE A 42 -4.70 -20.57 -5.82
CA PHE A 42 -4.27 -20.08 -4.52
C PHE A 42 -4.87 -18.71 -4.26
N LEU A 43 -5.16 -18.44 -2.99
CA LEU A 43 -5.63 -17.13 -2.53
C LEU A 43 -4.53 -16.08 -2.71
N PRO A 44 -4.88 -14.78 -2.80
CA PRO A 44 -3.88 -13.73 -2.91
C PRO A 44 -2.73 -13.89 -1.91
N THR A 45 -1.50 -13.97 -2.43
CA THR A 45 -0.28 -14.16 -1.64
C THR A 45 0.87 -13.36 -2.26
N PHE A 46 1.56 -12.55 -1.46
CA PHE A 46 2.70 -11.75 -1.90
C PHE A 46 3.77 -11.64 -0.81
N GLY A 47 5.04 -11.57 -1.23
CA GLY A 47 6.15 -11.28 -0.32
C GLY A 47 6.60 -12.45 0.57
N PRO A 48 7.48 -12.18 1.57
CA PRO A 48 7.99 -10.85 1.94
C PRO A 48 8.87 -10.25 0.83
N ALA A 49 8.56 -9.03 0.38
CA ALA A 49 9.30 -8.34 -0.68
C ALA A 49 9.39 -6.84 -0.41
N PHE A 50 10.50 -6.23 -0.83
CA PHE A 50 10.63 -4.77 -0.83
C PHE A 50 9.82 -4.17 -1.96
N VAL A 51 8.94 -3.25 -1.60
CA VAL A 51 8.16 -2.43 -2.52
C VAL A 51 8.69 -1.01 -2.46
N HIS A 52 8.99 -0.44 -3.61
CA HIS A 52 9.41 0.95 -3.75
C HIS A 52 8.17 1.83 -3.92
N LEU A 53 8.14 2.94 -3.20
CA LEU A 53 7.09 3.96 -3.29
C LEU A 53 7.63 5.16 -4.05
N TYR A 54 6.83 5.63 -5.00
CA TYR A 54 7.11 6.83 -5.76
C TYR A 54 5.95 7.82 -5.65
N GLY A 55 6.25 9.10 -5.81
CA GLY A 55 5.28 10.20 -5.78
C GLY A 55 5.73 11.37 -6.64
N SER A 56 5.13 12.53 -6.45
CA SER A 56 5.52 13.79 -7.08
C SER A 56 6.93 14.23 -6.67
N THR A 57 7.51 15.21 -7.36
CA THR A 57 8.68 15.94 -6.86
C THR A 57 8.34 16.73 -5.58
N ARG A 58 9.34 17.13 -4.81
CA ARG A 58 9.11 18.07 -3.70
C ARG A 58 8.98 19.47 -4.28
N ASP A 59 7.76 19.95 -4.39
CA ASP A 59 7.48 21.31 -4.81
C ASP A 59 7.26 22.18 -3.56
N TYR A 60 8.05 23.24 -3.41
CA TYR A 60 7.96 24.19 -2.30
C TYR A 60 7.03 25.37 -2.63
N SER A 61 6.24 25.26 -3.70
CA SER A 61 5.21 26.23 -4.08
C SER A 61 3.97 26.07 -3.21
N ILE A 62 3.20 27.15 -3.08
CA ILE A 62 1.93 27.18 -2.32
C ILE A 62 0.90 26.21 -2.92
N ILE A 63 1.01 25.91 -4.22
CA ILE A 63 0.18 24.94 -4.95
C ILE A 63 1.11 23.86 -5.50
N ASP A 64 0.94 22.62 -5.04
CA ASP A 64 1.62 21.44 -5.60
C ASP A 64 0.80 20.93 -6.79
N GLU A 65 1.21 21.33 -8.00
CA GLU A 65 0.57 20.96 -9.27
C GLU A 65 0.67 19.45 -9.57
N HIS A 66 1.60 18.76 -8.91
CA HIS A 66 1.89 17.35 -9.13
C HIS A 66 1.40 16.44 -7.99
N SER A 67 0.73 17.01 -6.99
CA SER A 67 0.18 16.31 -5.82
C SER A 67 -0.68 15.09 -6.17
N THR A 68 -1.35 15.11 -7.33
CA THR A 68 -2.16 13.99 -7.85
C THR A 68 -1.34 12.71 -8.09
N LEU A 69 -0.04 12.83 -8.39
CA LEU A 69 0.87 11.69 -8.50
C LEU A 69 1.07 10.99 -7.15
N ASN A 70 1.02 11.72 -6.03
CA ASN A 70 1.10 11.12 -4.70
C ASN A 70 -0.12 10.25 -4.42
N ASP A 71 -1.29 10.61 -4.96
CA ASP A 71 -2.52 9.83 -4.85
C ASP A 71 -2.60 8.63 -5.80
N GLY A 72 -1.59 8.45 -6.66
CA GLY A 72 -1.55 7.38 -7.65
C GLY A 72 -2.36 7.68 -8.92
N LEU A 73 -2.69 8.95 -9.19
CA LEU A 73 -3.28 9.39 -10.46
C LEU A 73 -2.18 9.65 -11.50
N GLY A 74 -1.46 8.58 -11.86
CA GLY A 74 -0.28 8.62 -12.71
C GLY A 74 0.90 7.87 -12.08
N GLU A 75 2.02 7.83 -12.80
CA GLU A 75 3.25 7.24 -12.29
C GLU A 75 4.05 8.29 -11.50
N GLY A 76 4.33 7.98 -10.23
CA GLY A 76 5.21 8.81 -9.42
C GLY A 76 6.63 8.80 -9.98
N VAL A 77 7.28 9.96 -10.01
CA VAL A 77 8.60 10.15 -10.62
C VAL A 77 9.73 10.31 -9.60
N SER A 78 9.38 10.55 -8.34
CA SER A 78 10.33 10.75 -7.25
C SER A 78 10.29 9.59 -6.28
N TYR A 79 11.45 9.01 -5.94
CA TYR A 79 11.56 7.95 -4.94
C TYR A 79 11.27 8.51 -3.53
N ARG A 80 10.35 7.86 -2.82
CA ARG A 80 9.84 8.34 -1.52
C ARG A 80 10.14 7.39 -0.37
N GLY A 81 10.44 6.13 -0.69
CA GLY A 81 10.86 5.14 0.28
C GLY A 81 10.69 3.73 -0.22
N LYS A 82 11.04 2.78 0.63
CA LYS A 82 10.75 1.37 0.41
C LYS A 82 10.22 0.76 1.69
N ILE A 83 9.30 -0.17 1.54
CA ILE A 83 8.70 -0.91 2.64
C ILE A 83 8.80 -2.41 2.35
N LEU A 84 9.01 -3.21 3.40
CA LEU A 84 8.96 -4.66 3.31
C LEU A 84 7.52 -5.09 3.58
N ILE A 85 6.89 -5.77 2.62
CA ILE A 85 5.49 -6.17 2.72
C ILE A 85 5.37 -7.67 2.47
N ALA A 86 4.52 -8.33 3.27
CA ALA A 86 3.95 -9.63 2.97
C ALA A 86 2.42 -9.53 3.01
N LEU A 87 1.74 -10.26 2.14
CA LEU A 87 0.30 -10.39 2.11
C LEU A 87 -0.05 -11.88 2.09
N LYS A 88 -0.97 -12.27 2.97
CA LYS A 88 -1.57 -13.59 3.01
C LYS A 88 -3.07 -13.42 3.17
N ALA A 89 -3.84 -14.11 2.35
CA ALA A 89 -5.29 -14.18 2.47
C ALA A 89 -5.68 -15.55 3.04
N ASP A 90 -6.59 -15.53 4.02
CA ASP A 90 -7.19 -16.72 4.64
C ASP A 90 -8.72 -16.60 4.57
N ILE A 91 -9.42 -17.74 4.52
CA ILE A 91 -10.90 -17.78 4.52
C ILE A 91 -11.36 -17.94 5.98
N SER A 92 -12.27 -17.07 6.42
CA SER A 92 -12.91 -17.13 7.73
C SER A 92 -14.41 -17.28 7.57
N ASP A 93 -15.01 -18.25 8.28
CA ASP A 93 -16.46 -18.47 8.32
C ASP A 93 -17.19 -17.46 9.22
N THR A 94 -16.44 -16.76 10.08
CA THR A 94 -16.92 -15.70 10.95
C THR A 94 -16.53 -14.34 10.37
N ILE A 95 -17.52 -13.47 10.19
CA ILE A 95 -17.31 -12.05 9.93
C ILE A 95 -16.87 -11.44 11.26
N ASP A 96 -15.57 -11.37 11.49
CA ASP A 96 -15.03 -10.66 12.63
C ASP A 96 -15.13 -9.16 12.33
N THR A 97 -16.08 -8.49 12.97
CA THR A 97 -16.25 -7.02 12.88
C THR A 97 -15.30 -6.28 13.79
N ALA A 98 -14.47 -7.00 14.57
CA ALA A 98 -13.42 -6.39 15.35
C ALA A 98 -12.37 -5.73 14.44
N PRO A 99 -11.86 -4.53 14.80
CA PRO A 99 -10.74 -3.93 14.09
C PRO A 99 -9.55 -4.88 14.14
N SER A 100 -8.87 -5.09 13.00
CA SER A 100 -7.67 -5.90 12.95
C SER A 100 -6.65 -5.41 13.97
N GLU A 101 -6.17 -6.31 14.83
CA GLU A 101 -5.13 -5.99 15.79
C GLU A 101 -3.82 -5.74 15.04
N VAL A 102 -3.23 -4.57 15.23
CA VAL A 102 -1.96 -4.21 14.59
C VAL A 102 -0.85 -4.58 15.55
N GLU A 103 -0.17 -5.68 15.27
CA GLU A 103 1.08 -6.01 15.96
C GLU A 103 2.19 -5.08 15.47
N VAL A 104 2.73 -4.27 16.39
CA VAL A 104 3.83 -3.34 16.11
C VAL A 104 5.07 -3.81 16.85
N GLU A 105 6.10 -4.17 16.09
CA GLU A 105 7.43 -4.37 16.64
C GLU A 105 8.08 -3.01 16.91
N PRO A 106 8.71 -2.79 18.08
CA PRO A 106 9.37 -1.54 18.38
C PRO A 106 10.52 -1.28 17.40
N THR A 107 10.50 -0.14 16.73
CA THR A 107 11.59 0.31 15.88
C THR A 107 12.81 0.60 16.75
N GLN A 108 13.95 -0.03 16.45
CA GLN A 108 15.22 0.39 17.03
C GLN A 108 15.54 1.78 16.50
N ASN A 109 15.39 2.80 17.35
CA ASN A 109 15.86 4.14 17.05
C ASN A 109 17.38 4.08 16.95
N TYR A 110 17.91 4.05 15.72
CA TYR A 110 19.33 4.30 15.48
C TYR A 110 19.58 5.77 15.85
N LYS A 111 20.38 5.98 16.89
CA LYS A 111 20.90 7.29 17.31
C LYS A 111 21.85 7.87 16.28
#